data_AF-A0A3R8RA28-F1
#
_entry.id   AF-A0A3R8RA28-F1
#
_cell.length_a   1.000
_cell.length_b   1.000
_cell.length_c   1.000
_cell.angle_alpha   90.00
_cell.angle_beta   90.00
_cell.angle_gamma   90.00
#
_symmetry.space_group_name_H-M   'P 1'
#
loop_
_entity.id
_entity.type
_entity.pdbx_description
1 polymer ?
#
loop_
_entity_poly.entity_id
_entity_poly.type
_entity_poly.pdbx_seq_one_letter_code
_entity_poly.pdbx_strand_id
1 'polypeptide(L)' 'MMGLFDQEKAVEQFGNEKKEEGKLESKKEAAINMKAEGLPESMIAKVLDVGLNIVQEWIAGTKVAR' A
#
# COMPACT_ATOMS: atom_id res chain seq x y z
N MET A 1 -8.64 28.67 30.64
CA MET A 1 -8.60 27.22 30.86
C MET A 1 -8.76 26.58 29.47
N MET A 2 -7.65 26.31 28.80
CA MET A 2 -7.66 25.80 27.42
C MET A 2 -7.94 24.29 27.49
N GLY A 3 -9.00 23.86 26.79
CA GLY A 3 -9.60 22.53 26.92
C GLY A 3 -8.61 21.41 26.63
N LEU A 4 -8.41 20.55 27.63
CA LEU A 4 -7.63 19.32 27.58
C LEU A 4 -8.25 18.24 26.66
N PHE A 5 -9.31 18.58 25.92
CA PHE A 5 -10.20 17.64 25.23
C PHE A 5 -9.99 17.59 23.71
N ASP A 6 -9.12 18.43 23.14
CA ASP A 6 -8.85 18.47 21.69
C ASP A 6 -7.52 17.81 21.28
N GLN A 7 -6.66 17.40 22.22
CA GLN A 7 -5.37 16.76 21.87
C GLN A 7 -5.48 15.29 21.47
N GLU A 8 -6.41 14.52 22.04
CA GLU A 8 -6.55 13.09 21.68
C GLU A 8 -7.04 12.91 20.24
N LYS A 9 -7.88 13.82 19.74
CA LYS A 9 -8.50 13.69 18.42
C LYS A 9 -7.52 13.92 17.25
N ALA A 10 -6.45 14.68 17.47
CA ALA A 10 -5.46 15.00 16.44
C ALA A 10 -4.44 13.87 16.22
N VAL A 11 -4.17 13.05 17.24
CA VAL A 11 -3.24 11.91 17.15
C VAL A 11 -3.86 10.72 16.41
N GLU A 12 -5.17 10.51 16.53
CA GLU A 12 -5.84 9.39 15.85
C GLU A 12 -5.87 9.55 14.32
N GLN A 13 -6.08 10.76 13.80
CA GLN A 13 -6.11 10.97 12.34
C GLN A 13 -4.73 10.78 11.70
N PHE A 14 -3.67 11.37 12.27
CA PHE A 14 -2.30 11.20 11.75
C PHE A 14 -1.74 9.77 11.93
N GLY A 15 -2.21 9.04 12.94
CA GLY A 15 -1.78 7.67 13.20
C GLY A 15 -2.41 6.63 12.27
N ASN A 16 -3.60 6.90 11.73
CA ASN A 16 -4.30 5.98 10.84
C ASN A 16 -3.83 6.10 9.39
N GLU A 17 -3.59 7.31 8.90
CA GLU A 17 -3.14 7.56 7.52
C GLU A 17 -1.78 6.87 7.23
N LYS A 18 -0.83 6.96 8.18
CA LYS A 18 0.48 6.29 8.03
C LYS A 18 0.44 4.77 8.10
N LYS A 19 -0.54 4.19 8.80
CA LYS A 19 -0.67 2.73 8.90
C LYS A 19 -1.21 2.11 7.62
N GLU A 20 -2.05 2.82 6.89
CA GLU A 20 -2.61 2.33 5.62
C GLU A 20 -1.60 2.49 4.47
N GLU A 21 -0.86 3.61 4.41
CA GLU A 21 0.19 3.81 3.40
C GLU A 21 1.29 2.73 3.50
N GLY A 22 1.81 2.46 4.70
CA GLY A 22 2.87 1.46 4.89
C GLY A 22 2.45 0.02 4.55
N LYS A 23 1.16 -0.32 4.77
CA LYS A 23 0.61 -1.61 4.34
C LYS A 23 0.53 -1.73 2.82
N LEU A 24 0.15 -0.66 2.15
CA LEU A 24 0.01 -0.65 0.69
C LEU A 24 1.38 -0.68 0.01
N GLU A 25 2.37 0.02 0.56
CA GLU A 25 3.75 0.03 0.09
C GLU A 25 4.39 -1.36 0.22
N SER A 26 4.19 -2.03 1.36
CA SER A 26 4.68 -3.40 1.57
C SER A 26 4.07 -4.40 0.58
N LYS A 27 2.77 -4.26 0.28
CA LYS A 27 2.09 -5.09 -0.74
C LYS A 27 2.61 -4.78 -2.15
N LYS A 28 2.91 -3.52 -2.45
CA LYS A 28 3.48 -3.10 -3.74
C LYS A 28 4.85 -3.73 -3.98
N GLU A 29 5.76 -3.66 -3.01
CA GLU A 29 7.07 -4.31 -3.11
C GLU A 29 6.93 -5.84 -3.28
N ALA A 30 6.04 -6.46 -2.51
CA ALA A 30 5.76 -7.89 -2.64
C ALA A 30 5.24 -8.25 -4.05
N ALA A 31 4.37 -7.43 -4.65
CA ALA A 31 3.87 -7.64 -6.01
C ALA A 31 5.00 -7.57 -7.06
N ILE A 32 5.91 -6.61 -6.91
CA ILE A 32 7.05 -6.42 -7.82
C ILE A 32 8.00 -7.62 -7.72
N ASN A 33 8.32 -8.07 -6.50
CA ASN A 33 9.18 -9.23 -6.28
C ASN A 33 8.54 -10.50 -6.84
N MET A 34 7.26 -10.73 -6.60
CA MET A 34 6.53 -11.87 -7.18
C MET A 34 6.50 -11.83 -8.71
N LYS A 35 6.36 -10.64 -9.31
CA LYS A 35 6.44 -10.48 -10.77
C LYS A 35 7.84 -10.79 -11.29
N ALA A 36 8.88 -10.41 -10.55
CA ALA A 36 10.28 -10.74 -10.87
C ALA A 36 10.56 -12.24 -10.78
N GLU A 37 9.92 -12.95 -9.85
CA GLU A 37 9.91 -14.43 -9.73
C GLU A 37 9.12 -15.13 -10.87
N GLY A 38 8.47 -14.37 -11.76
CA GLY A 38 7.72 -14.90 -12.90
C GLY A 38 6.27 -15.28 -12.60
N LEU A 39 5.73 -14.89 -11.44
CA LEU A 39 4.33 -15.11 -11.12
C LEU A 39 3.42 -14.24 -12.01
N PRO A 40 2.27 -14.78 -12.46
CA PRO A 40 1.30 -14.01 -13.23
C PRO A 40 0.58 -13.00 -12.32
N GLU A 41 0.27 -11.81 -12.88
CA GLU A 41 -0.36 -10.69 -12.15
C GLU A 41 -1.69 -11.08 -11.51
N SER A 42 -2.46 -11.98 -12.14
CA SER A 42 -3.72 -12.52 -11.60
C SER A 42 -3.52 -13.38 -10.35
N MET A 43 -2.39 -14.07 -10.22
CA MET A 43 -2.04 -14.84 -9.01
C MET A 43 -1.53 -13.91 -7.92
N ILE A 44 -0.74 -12.91 -8.27
CA ILE A 44 -0.25 -11.87 -7.34
C ILE A 44 -1.44 -11.12 -6.71
N ALA A 45 -2.42 -10.72 -7.53
CA ALA A 45 -3.64 -10.07 -7.06
C ALA A 45 -4.40 -10.92 -6.02
N LYS A 46 -4.50 -12.23 -6.24
CA LYS A 46 -5.12 -13.16 -5.29
C LYS A 46 -4.30 -13.33 -4.01
N VAL A 47 -2.98 -13.43 -4.12
CA VAL A 47 -2.09 -13.64 -2.97
C VAL A 47 -2.04 -12.41 -2.06
N LEU A 48 -2.03 -11.21 -2.65
CA LEU A 48 -1.97 -9.95 -1.92
C LEU A 48 -3.35 -9.41 -1.52
N ASP A 49 -4.41 -10.10 -1.95
CA ASP A 49 -5.81 -9.70 -1.78
C ASP A 49 -6.03 -8.25 -2.21
N VAL A 50 -5.70 -7.97 -3.47
CA VAL A 50 -5.86 -6.66 -4.12
C VAL A 50 -6.40 -6.83 -5.52
N GLY A 51 -6.99 -5.77 -6.08
CA GLY A 51 -7.46 -5.79 -7.46
C GLY A 51 -6.33 -5.99 -8.47
N LEU A 52 -6.60 -6.71 -9.56
CA LEU A 52 -5.65 -6.89 -10.67
C LEU A 52 -5.17 -5.55 -11.24
N ASN A 53 -6.08 -4.55 -11.33
CA ASN A 53 -5.74 -3.20 -11.78
C ASN A 53 -4.65 -2.56 -10.90
N ILE A 54 -4.73 -2.75 -9.58
CA ILE A 54 -3.77 -2.21 -8.62
C ILE A 54 -2.38 -2.83 -8.84
N VAL A 55 -2.33 -4.16 -9.02
CA VAL A 55 -1.07 -4.88 -9.31
C VAL A 55 -0.46 -4.40 -10.63
N GLN A 56 -1.30 -4.17 -11.65
CA GLN A 56 -0.88 -3.64 -12.93
C GLN A 56 -0.32 -2.22 -12.81
N GLU A 57 -0.99 -1.33 -12.07
CA GLU A 57 -0.50 0.01 -11.81
C GLU A 57 0.85 0.00 -11.08
N TRP A 58 1.02 -0.88 -10.09
CA TRP A 58 2.27 -1.04 -9.36
C TRP A 58 3.42 -1.50 -10.26
N ILE A 59 3.19 -2.51 -11.10
CA ILE A 59 4.21 -3.03 -12.02
C ILE A 59 4.47 -2.03 -13.15
N ALA A 60 3.43 -1.40 -13.71
CA ALA A 60 3.55 -0.40 -14.76
C ALA A 60 4.34 0.84 -14.26
N GLY A 61 4.05 1.31 -13.06
CA GLY A 61 4.76 2.42 -12.42
C GLY A 61 6.26 2.14 -12.21
N THR A 62 6.67 0.88 -12.04
CA THR A 62 8.09 0.51 -11.92
C THR A 62 8.82 0.47 -13.26
N LYS A 63 8.09 0.29 -14.36
CA LYS A 63 8.66 0.17 -15.71
C LYS A 63 9.12 1.53 -16.27
N VAL A 64 8.58 2.64 -15.76
CA VAL A 64 8.86 4.01 -16.21
C VAL A 64 10.15 4.59 -15.59
N ALA A 65 10.68 3.99 -14.53
CA ALA A 65 11.87 4.46 -13.83
C ALA A 65 13.20 3.84 -14.32
N ARG A 66 13.22 3.18 -15.49
CA ARG A 66 14.45 2.62 -16.09
C ARG A 66 14.82 3.29 -17.40
#